data_AF-A0A2P6TGD8-F1
#
_entry.id   AF-A0A2P6TGD8-F1
#
_cell.length_a   1.000
_cell.length_b   1.000
_cell.length_c   1.000
_cell.angle_alpha   90.00
_cell.angle_beta   90.00
_cell.angle_gamma   90.00
#
_symmetry.space_group_name_H-M   'P 1'
#
loop_
_entity.id
_entity.type
_entity.pdbx_description
1 polymer ?
#
loop_
_entity_poly.entity_id
_entity_poly.type
_entity_poly.pdbx_seq_one_letter_code
_entity_poly.pdbx_strand_id
1 'polypeptide(L)'
;MTAEQHRCVICLSSPPSEPATVQGCSCGHEFCLACLEQWCRTRRQPKCPLCQHAIERIVCGGSEQDAPPPDRVEEEGPDLRCLDHSFFSAESDRLLCRARAAQMHLVRSAYGCGRSGSSAADDASDTLQQVIDTLAGYKDDMQREVPFEPEAVLHELYSLEQIVSSIAAGSWAGGGGGDAQLPARFSADDAAAGLQEWHDQSDSEEWSEEDDGLDSRTRKRLERTSLSSTPGRRPTPGGGGGSARRRSGAAGGGGGLAARGSSGSLSAGGSGRRR
;
A
#
# COMPACT_ATOMS: atom_id res chain seq x y z
N MET A 1 -13.22 6.14 -54.60
CA MET A 1 -13.36 5.66 -53.21
C MET A 1 -13.72 4.18 -53.32
N THR A 2 -12.81 3.31 -52.90
CA THR A 2 -12.89 1.86 -53.12
C THR A 2 -13.80 1.20 -52.09
N ALA A 3 -14.56 0.19 -52.51
CA ALA A 3 -15.66 -0.45 -51.79
C ALA A 3 -15.30 -1.20 -50.48
N GLU A 4 -14.06 -1.09 -49.99
CA GLU A 4 -13.60 -1.70 -48.74
C GLU A 4 -13.86 -0.84 -47.49
N GLN A 5 -14.48 0.34 -47.65
CA GLN A 5 -14.70 1.32 -46.58
C GLN A 5 -15.93 1.06 -45.70
N HIS A 6 -16.72 0.00 -45.97
CA HIS A 6 -17.96 -0.33 -45.24
C HIS A 6 -17.85 -1.63 -44.45
N ARG A 7 -16.75 -1.85 -43.73
CA ARG A 7 -16.66 -2.96 -42.76
C ARG A 7 -16.68 -2.42 -41.34
N CYS A 8 -17.52 -3.00 -40.49
CA CYS A 8 -17.51 -2.69 -39.06
C CYS A 8 -16.21 -3.24 -38.47
N VAL A 9 -15.32 -2.39 -37.95
CA VAL A 9 -14.02 -2.85 -37.41
C VAL A 9 -14.13 -3.62 -36.09
N ILE A 10 -15.28 -3.59 -35.42
CA ILE A 10 -15.52 -4.29 -34.15
C ILE A 10 -15.83 -5.77 -34.41
N CYS A 11 -16.80 -6.06 -35.29
CA CYS A 11 -17.19 -7.44 -35.62
C CYS A 11 -16.66 -7.95 -36.97
N LEU A 12 -15.91 -7.11 -37.69
CA LEU A 12 -15.35 -7.38 -39.03
C LEU A 12 -16.39 -7.74 -40.11
N SER A 13 -17.69 -7.49 -39.85
CA SER A 13 -18.78 -7.77 -40.79
C SER A 13 -18.87 -6.69 -41.87
N SER A 14 -19.21 -7.12 -43.09
CA SER A 14 -19.41 -6.26 -44.27
C SER A 14 -20.67 -6.69 -45.02
N PRO A 15 -21.70 -5.84 -45.15
CA PRO A 15 -21.83 -4.50 -44.58
C PRO A 15 -22.15 -4.53 -43.07
N PRO A 16 -22.06 -3.39 -42.36
CA PRO A 16 -22.51 -3.30 -40.98
C PRO A 16 -24.02 -3.52 -40.90
N SER A 17 -24.46 -4.35 -39.97
CA SER A 17 -25.89 -4.46 -39.62
C SER A 17 -26.29 -3.17 -38.89
N GLU A 18 -27.22 -2.41 -39.47
CA GLU A 18 -27.65 -1.10 -38.94
C GLU A 18 -26.46 -0.15 -38.75
N PRO A 19 -25.95 0.46 -39.85
CA PRO A 19 -24.77 1.31 -39.80
C PRO A 19 -25.03 2.53 -38.91
N ALA A 20 -24.20 2.66 -37.89
CA ALA A 20 -24.20 3.74 -36.92
C ALA A 20 -22.88 4.50 -36.95
N THR A 21 -22.96 5.82 -36.77
CA THR A 21 -21.80 6.73 -36.74
C THR A 21 -21.80 7.55 -35.44
N VAL A 22 -20.65 8.12 -35.09
CA VAL A 22 -20.51 8.98 -33.90
C VAL A 22 -20.88 10.42 -34.27
N GLN A 23 -21.86 11.00 -33.58
CA GLN A 23 -22.27 12.39 -33.85
C GLN A 23 -21.12 13.36 -33.54
N GLY A 24 -20.94 14.38 -34.39
CA GLY A 24 -19.88 15.39 -34.21
C GLY A 24 -18.47 14.90 -34.56
N CYS A 25 -18.27 13.61 -34.82
CA CYS A 25 -16.99 13.10 -35.29
C CYS A 25 -16.82 13.38 -36.79
N SER A 26 -15.78 14.13 -37.16
CA SER A 26 -15.40 14.36 -38.57
C SER A 26 -14.86 13.10 -39.27
N CYS A 27 -14.73 12.01 -38.54
CA CYS A 27 -14.14 10.76 -39.00
C CYS A 27 -15.06 9.93 -39.91
N GLY A 28 -16.38 10.07 -39.75
CA GLY A 28 -17.36 9.33 -40.57
C GLY A 28 -17.26 7.80 -40.48
N HIS A 29 -16.65 7.25 -39.43
CA HIS A 29 -16.51 5.80 -39.28
C HIS A 29 -17.86 5.13 -38.96
N GLU A 30 -18.19 4.10 -39.74
CA GLU A 30 -19.43 3.32 -39.59
C GLU A 30 -19.17 2.00 -38.84
N PHE A 31 -20.05 1.72 -37.87
CA PHE A 31 -20.04 0.49 -37.09
C PHE A 31 -21.44 -0.12 -37.08
N CYS A 32 -21.59 -1.40 -36.71
CA CYS A 32 -22.92 -1.91 -36.38
C CYS A 32 -23.41 -1.21 -35.11
N LEU A 33 -24.67 -0.80 -35.06
CA LEU A 33 -25.27 -0.15 -33.88
C LEU A 33 -25.00 -0.95 -32.60
N ALA A 34 -25.31 -2.25 -32.60
CA ALA A 34 -25.09 -3.14 -31.45
C ALA A 34 -23.62 -3.22 -31.01
N CYS A 35 -22.67 -3.17 -31.96
CA CYS A 35 -21.25 -3.18 -31.65
C CYS A 35 -20.81 -1.87 -30.99
N LEU A 36 -21.29 -0.74 -31.50
CA LEU A 36 -20.97 0.58 -30.97
C LEU A 36 -21.61 0.82 -29.59
N GLU A 37 -22.83 0.34 -29.38
CA GLU A 37 -23.48 0.35 -28.06
C GLU A 37 -22.71 -0.48 -27.04
N GLN A 38 -22.33 -1.72 -27.39
CA GLN A 38 -21.53 -2.57 -26.50
C GLN A 38 -20.17 -1.94 -26.19
N TRP A 39 -19.54 -1.30 -27.18
CA TRP A 39 -18.31 -0.53 -26.97
C TRP A 39 -18.51 0.63 -25.99
N CYS A 40 -19.65 1.32 -26.07
CA CYS A 40 -19.97 2.38 -25.11
C CYS A 40 -20.22 1.83 -23.71
N ARG A 41 -20.90 0.70 -23.59
CA ARG A 41 -21.21 0.07 -22.29
C ARG A 41 -19.97 -0.44 -21.55
N THR A 42 -18.92 -0.80 -22.28
CA THR A 42 -17.68 -1.36 -21.73
C THR A 42 -16.64 -0.33 -21.33
N ARG A 43 -16.82 0.96 -21.68
CA ARG A 43 -15.82 2.01 -21.42
C ARG A 43 -16.41 3.16 -20.64
N ARG A 44 -15.67 3.63 -19.62
CA ARG A 44 -16.06 4.80 -18.80
C ARG A 44 -16.13 6.10 -19.61
N GLN A 45 -15.18 6.28 -20.53
CA GLN A 45 -15.15 7.40 -21.48
C GLN A 45 -15.11 6.82 -22.89
N PRO A 46 -16.26 6.51 -23.48
CA PRO A 46 -16.31 5.88 -24.78
C PRO A 46 -15.74 6.83 -25.83
N LYS A 47 -14.79 6.30 -26.61
CA LYS A 47 -14.13 7.01 -27.70
C LYS A 47 -14.22 6.17 -28.96
N CYS A 48 -14.32 6.80 -30.12
CA CYS A 48 -14.32 6.13 -31.41
C CYS A 48 -13.11 5.17 -31.51
N PRO A 49 -13.31 3.89 -31.84
CA PRO A 49 -12.22 2.91 -31.93
C PRO A 49 -11.07 3.29 -32.89
N LEU A 50 -11.35 4.16 -33.86
CA LEU A 50 -10.41 4.48 -34.93
C LEU A 50 -9.75 5.85 -34.76
N CYS A 51 -10.50 6.90 -34.39
CA CYS A 51 -9.96 8.26 -34.25
C CYS A 51 -9.90 8.78 -32.80
N GLN A 52 -10.36 7.97 -31.84
CA GLN A 52 -10.40 8.31 -30.42
C GLN A 52 -11.23 9.55 -30.03
N HIS A 53 -12.08 10.05 -30.93
CA HIS A 53 -13.03 11.13 -30.61
C HIS A 53 -14.06 10.66 -29.57
N ALA A 54 -14.41 11.51 -28.60
CA ALA A 54 -15.38 11.16 -27.57
C ALA A 54 -16.76 10.84 -28.19
N ILE A 55 -17.43 9.81 -27.66
CA ILE A 55 -18.76 9.39 -28.12
C ILE A 55 -19.77 9.88 -27.09
N GLU A 56 -20.47 10.97 -27.42
CA GLU A 56 -21.59 11.46 -26.61
C GLU A 56 -22.93 10.92 -27.15
N ARG A 57 -23.04 10.86 -28.48
CA ARG A 57 -24.24 10.46 -29.20
C ARG A 57 -23.92 9.61 -30.42
N ILE A 58 -24.83 8.69 -30.72
CA ILE A 58 -24.76 7.74 -31.81
C ILE A 58 -25.86 8.08 -32.82
N VAL A 59 -25.52 8.12 -34.11
CA VAL A 59 -26.47 8.37 -35.20
C VAL A 59 -26.67 7.08 -36.00
N CYS A 60 -27.90 6.56 -36.04
CA CYS A 60 -28.28 5.37 -36.80
C CYS A 60 -29.51 5.67 -37.65
N GLY A 61 -29.43 5.46 -38.97
CA GLY A 61 -30.57 5.69 -39.88
C GLY A 61 -31.14 7.12 -39.85
N GLY A 62 -30.32 8.12 -39.52
CA GLY A 62 -30.73 9.52 -39.37
C GLY A 62 -31.38 9.86 -38.02
N SER A 63 -31.52 8.90 -37.11
CA SER A 63 -31.97 9.13 -35.73
C SER A 63 -30.76 9.27 -34.80
N GLU A 64 -30.80 10.27 -33.92
CA GLU A 64 -29.79 10.50 -32.90
C GLU A 64 -30.22 9.84 -31.58
N GLN A 65 -29.31 9.11 -30.94
CA GLN A 65 -29.51 8.47 -29.65
C GLN A 65 -28.33 8.80 -28.73
N ASP A 66 -28.60 9.04 -27.44
CA ASP A 66 -27.54 9.21 -26.46
C ASP A 66 -26.79 7.88 -26.26
N ALA A 67 -25.46 7.96 -26.04
CA ALA A 67 -24.66 6.77 -25.80
C ALA A 67 -25.18 6.03 -24.54
N PRO A 68 -25.32 4.69 -24.58
CA PRO A 68 -25.80 3.95 -23.43
C PRO A 68 -24.85 4.13 -22.24
N PRO A 69 -25.36 4.27 -21.00
CA PRO A 69 -24.51 4.36 -19.83
C PRO A 69 -23.68 3.07 -19.66
N PRO A 70 -22.46 3.15 -19.11
CA PRO A 70 -21.63 1.97 -18.88
C PRO A 70 -22.30 1.00 -17.88
N ASP A 71 -22.41 -0.28 -18.26
CA ASP A 71 -23.21 -1.30 -17.53
C ASP A 71 -22.65 -1.62 -16.13
N ARG A 72 -21.35 -1.38 -15.95
CA ARG A 72 -20.62 -1.34 -14.68
C ARG A 72 -19.26 -0.79 -15.05
N VAL A 73 -18.89 0.34 -14.46
CA VAL A 73 -17.47 0.66 -14.36
C VAL A 73 -16.95 -0.38 -13.37
N GLU A 74 -16.52 -1.55 -13.86
CA GLU A 74 -15.45 -2.23 -13.13
C GLU A 74 -14.40 -1.14 -13.04
N GLU A 75 -14.15 -0.65 -11.83
CA GLU A 75 -13.04 0.25 -11.59
C GLU A 75 -11.82 -0.57 -11.99
N GLU A 76 -11.43 -0.48 -13.27
CA GLU A 76 -10.08 -0.82 -13.71
C GLU A 76 -9.22 -0.06 -12.70
N GLY A 77 -8.67 -0.83 -11.76
CA GLY A 77 -7.85 -0.27 -10.70
C GLY A 77 -6.74 0.58 -11.34
N PRO A 78 -6.14 1.49 -10.57
CA PRO A 78 -4.99 2.23 -11.07
C PRO A 78 -4.02 1.26 -11.77
N ASP A 79 -3.62 1.59 -12.99
CA ASP A 79 -2.78 0.70 -13.80
C ASP A 79 -1.45 0.45 -13.08
N LEU A 80 -1.31 -0.72 -12.47
CA LEU A 80 -0.14 -1.09 -11.68
C LEU A 80 1.02 -1.60 -12.54
N ARG A 81 0.86 -1.68 -13.87
CA ARG A 81 1.90 -2.18 -14.79
C ARG A 81 3.17 -1.32 -14.82
N CYS A 82 3.12 -0.12 -14.26
CA CYS A 82 4.29 0.75 -14.12
C CYS A 82 5.11 0.48 -12.84
N LEU A 83 4.60 -0.36 -11.93
CA LEU A 83 5.32 -0.74 -10.72
C LEU A 83 6.20 -1.96 -11.03
N ASP A 84 7.51 -1.77 -10.97
CA ASP A 84 8.51 -2.79 -11.27
C ASP A 84 9.16 -3.36 -9.99
N HIS A 85 10.02 -4.37 -10.15
CA HIS A 85 10.81 -4.95 -9.06
C HIS A 85 11.58 -3.90 -8.25
N SER A 86 12.02 -2.81 -8.90
CA SER A 86 12.77 -1.73 -8.24
C SER A 86 11.91 -0.96 -7.24
N PHE A 87 10.66 -0.68 -7.60
CA PHE A 87 9.68 -0.06 -6.71
C PHE A 87 9.42 -0.95 -5.48
N PHE A 88 9.08 -2.22 -5.69
CA PHE A 88 8.76 -3.15 -4.60
C PHE A 88 9.95 -3.44 -3.69
N SER A 89 11.16 -3.51 -4.25
CA SER A 89 12.39 -3.64 -3.46
C SER A 89 12.63 -2.42 -2.57
N ALA A 90 12.52 -1.21 -3.13
CA ALA A 90 12.67 0.03 -2.38
C ALA A 90 11.61 0.19 -1.29
N GLU A 91 10.37 -0.21 -1.58
CA GLU A 91 9.27 -0.16 -0.61
C GLU A 91 9.44 -1.18 0.52
N SER A 92 9.91 -2.39 0.20
CA SER A 92 10.26 -3.41 1.19
C SER A 92 11.40 -2.92 2.11
N ASP A 93 12.43 -2.27 1.55
CA ASP A 93 13.53 -1.67 2.32
C ASP A 93 13.05 -0.54 3.24
N ARG A 94 12.19 0.34 2.74
CA ARG A 94 11.56 1.41 3.54
C ARG A 94 10.82 0.81 4.74
N LEU A 95 10.03 -0.23 4.51
CA LEU A 95 9.24 -0.86 5.56
C LEU A 95 10.08 -1.67 6.55
N LEU A 96 11.13 -2.36 6.08
CA LEU A 96 12.12 -3.04 6.93
C LEU A 96 12.80 -2.07 7.91
N CYS A 97 13.26 -0.92 7.42
CA CYS A 97 13.85 0.12 8.28
C CYS A 97 12.87 0.57 9.37
N ARG A 98 11.59 0.74 9.01
CA ARG A 98 10.54 1.15 9.96
C ARG A 98 10.22 0.06 10.99
N ALA A 99 10.14 -1.21 10.57
CA ALA A 99 9.91 -2.34 11.45
C ALA A 99 11.03 -2.51 12.48
N ARG A 100 12.30 -2.44 12.05
CA ARG A 100 13.47 -2.48 12.94
C ARG A 100 13.50 -1.32 13.92
N ALA A 101 13.14 -0.11 13.48
CA ALA A 101 13.02 1.04 14.38
C ALA A 101 11.95 0.81 15.44
N ALA A 102 10.78 0.30 15.07
CA ALA A 102 9.71 -0.05 16.01
C ALA A 102 10.16 -1.11 17.03
N GLN A 103 10.88 -2.14 16.57
CA GLN A 103 11.43 -3.20 17.43
C GLN A 103 12.39 -2.63 18.48
N MET A 104 13.33 -1.77 18.06
CA MET A 104 14.24 -1.08 18.98
C MET A 104 13.52 -0.19 20.00
N HIS A 105 12.42 0.44 19.60
CA HIS A 105 11.57 1.22 20.52
C HIS A 105 10.88 0.33 21.56
N LEU A 106 10.37 -0.84 21.18
CA LEU A 106 9.79 -1.80 22.13
C LEU A 106 10.81 -2.27 23.16
N VAL A 107 11.98 -2.70 22.71
CA VAL A 107 13.08 -3.17 23.57
C VAL A 107 13.46 -2.08 24.58
N ARG A 108 13.62 -0.83 24.12
CA ARG A 108 13.95 0.30 25.01
C ARG A 108 12.83 0.60 26.01
N SER A 109 11.58 0.48 25.60
CA SER A 109 10.41 0.69 26.47
C SER A 109 10.34 -0.37 27.58
N ALA A 110 10.62 -1.64 27.24
CA ALA A 110 10.61 -2.76 28.16
C ALA A 110 11.64 -2.59 29.30
N TYR A 111 12.87 -2.19 28.98
CA TYR A 111 13.91 -1.98 29.99
C TYR A 111 13.75 -0.69 30.80
N GLY A 112 13.07 0.33 30.28
CA GLY A 112 12.97 1.65 30.91
C GLY A 112 12.00 1.73 32.09
N CYS A 113 11.05 0.80 32.22
CA CYS A 113 9.91 0.98 33.11
C CYS A 113 9.93 0.15 34.40
N GLY A 114 10.94 -0.71 34.62
CA GLY A 114 11.04 -1.58 35.81
C GLY A 114 9.87 -2.56 36.03
N ARG A 115 8.84 -2.51 35.18
CA ARG A 115 7.80 -3.52 35.06
C ARG A 115 8.40 -4.69 34.31
N SER A 116 8.52 -5.84 34.99
CA SER A 116 8.90 -7.10 34.33
C SER A 116 7.99 -7.32 33.12
N GLY A 117 8.59 -7.71 31.99
CA GLY A 117 7.97 -7.79 30.67
C GLY A 117 6.54 -8.30 30.68
N SER A 118 5.64 -7.53 30.09
CA SER A 118 4.29 -8.00 29.78
C SER A 118 4.38 -8.93 28.57
N SER A 119 3.72 -10.09 28.63
CA SER A 119 3.54 -11.02 27.48
C SER A 119 3.24 -10.28 26.18
N ALA A 120 2.42 -9.23 26.22
CA ALA A 120 2.06 -8.44 25.04
C ALA A 120 3.25 -7.74 24.34
N ALA A 121 4.32 -7.42 25.07
CA ALA A 121 5.53 -6.81 24.49
C ALA A 121 6.38 -7.87 23.79
N ASP A 122 6.42 -9.09 24.33
CA ASP A 122 7.09 -10.24 23.71
C ASP A 122 6.32 -10.64 22.44
N ASP A 123 4.99 -10.77 22.52
CA ASP A 123 4.12 -11.06 21.36
C ASP A 123 4.27 -10.02 20.24
N ALA A 124 4.37 -8.73 20.60
CA ALA A 124 4.61 -7.65 19.65
C ALA A 124 6.01 -7.71 19.02
N SER A 125 7.02 -8.10 19.80
CA SER A 125 8.38 -8.30 19.31
C SER A 125 8.45 -9.47 18.33
N ASP A 126 7.80 -10.59 18.65
CA ASP A 126 7.73 -11.78 17.79
C ASP A 126 6.98 -11.46 16.49
N THR A 127 5.87 -10.73 16.58
CA THR A 127 5.13 -10.28 15.40
C THR A 127 5.99 -9.38 14.51
N LEU A 128 6.74 -8.42 15.09
CA LEU A 128 7.65 -7.59 14.31
C LEU A 128 8.77 -8.40 13.66
N GLN A 129 9.29 -9.42 14.36
CA GLN A 129 10.31 -10.29 13.79
C GLN A 129 9.77 -11.05 12.58
N GLN A 130 8.56 -11.60 12.67
CA GLN A 130 7.90 -12.26 11.53
C GLN A 130 7.67 -11.31 10.34
N VAL A 131 7.29 -10.05 10.60
CA VAL A 131 7.17 -9.03 9.56
C VAL A 131 8.53 -8.75 8.92
N ILE A 132 9.60 -8.63 9.71
CA ILE A 132 10.97 -8.41 9.22
C ILE A 132 11.41 -9.56 8.31
N ASP A 133 11.20 -10.80 8.73
CA ASP A 133 11.59 -11.99 7.97
C ASP A 133 10.81 -12.08 6.65
N THR A 134 9.51 -11.76 6.68
CA THR A 134 8.64 -11.73 5.49
C THR A 134 9.11 -10.68 4.48
N LEU A 135 9.42 -9.46 4.95
CA LEU A 135 9.89 -8.38 4.09
C LEU A 135 11.30 -8.64 3.54
N ALA A 136 12.16 -9.31 4.30
CA ALA A 136 13.47 -9.76 3.82
C ALA A 136 13.31 -10.78 2.69
N GLY A 137 12.37 -11.73 2.83
CA GLY A 137 12.00 -12.66 1.76
C GLY A 137 11.53 -11.95 0.49
N TYR A 138 10.62 -10.98 0.61
CA TYR A 138 10.19 -10.19 -0.55
C TYR A 138 11.35 -9.44 -1.21
N LYS A 139 12.23 -8.84 -0.41
CA LYS A 139 13.40 -8.15 -0.95
C LYS A 139 14.28 -9.09 -1.77
N ASP A 140 14.56 -10.29 -1.25
CA ASP A 140 15.38 -11.29 -1.93
C ASP A 140 14.71 -11.79 -3.22
N ASP A 141 13.39 -12.03 -3.19
CA ASP A 141 12.60 -12.43 -4.37
C ASP A 141 12.63 -11.34 -5.46
N MET A 142 12.53 -10.06 -5.07
CA MET A 142 12.60 -8.93 -6.01
C MET A 142 13.99 -8.76 -6.61
N GLN A 143 15.05 -8.96 -5.83
CA GLN A 143 16.44 -8.91 -6.32
C GLN A 143 16.76 -10.04 -7.30
N ARG A 144 16.08 -11.17 -7.18
CA ARG A 144 16.18 -12.33 -8.09
C ARG A 144 15.28 -12.20 -9.31
N GLU A 145 14.56 -11.09 -9.45
CA GLU A 145 13.60 -10.83 -10.53
C GLU A 145 12.55 -11.94 -10.66
N VAL A 146 12.14 -12.55 -9.54
CA VAL A 146 11.08 -13.56 -9.54
C VAL A 146 9.78 -12.92 -10.05
N PRO A 147 9.03 -13.55 -10.98
CA PRO A 147 7.74 -13.03 -11.41
C PRO A 147 6.73 -13.00 -10.24
N PHE A 148 5.98 -11.92 -10.10
CA PHE A 148 4.97 -11.75 -9.06
C PHE A 148 3.74 -11.00 -9.59
N GLU A 149 2.63 -11.08 -8.84
CA GLU A 149 1.42 -10.30 -9.09
C GLU A 149 1.48 -8.97 -8.29
N PRO A 150 1.61 -7.80 -8.95
CA PRO A 150 1.81 -6.52 -8.27
C PRO A 150 0.70 -6.18 -7.26
N GLU A 151 -0.55 -6.48 -7.61
CA GLU A 151 -1.73 -6.24 -6.79
C GLU A 151 -1.64 -6.99 -5.45
N ALA A 152 -1.26 -8.28 -5.51
CA ALA A 152 -1.15 -9.14 -4.35
C ALA A 152 -0.02 -8.67 -3.41
N VAL A 153 1.16 -8.38 -3.97
CA VAL A 153 2.32 -7.93 -3.19
C VAL A 153 2.04 -6.56 -2.54
N LEU A 154 1.41 -5.62 -3.27
CA LEU A 154 1.02 -4.33 -2.69
C LEU A 154 0.07 -4.50 -1.51
N HIS A 155 -0.98 -5.31 -1.67
CA HIS A 155 -1.97 -5.53 -0.61
C HIS A 155 -1.30 -6.08 0.66
N GLU A 156 -0.34 -7.00 0.49
CA GLU A 156 0.42 -7.54 1.61
C GLU A 156 1.35 -6.51 2.25
N LEU A 157 2.10 -5.72 1.46
CA LEU A 157 2.95 -4.65 1.97
C LEU A 157 2.17 -3.62 2.79
N TYR A 158 0.97 -3.22 2.35
CA TYR A 158 0.10 -2.32 3.10
C TYR A 158 -0.42 -2.94 4.41
N SER A 159 -0.76 -4.23 4.39
CA SER A 159 -1.15 -4.96 5.60
C SER A 159 0.00 -5.01 6.62
N LEU A 160 1.22 -5.33 6.18
CA LEU A 160 2.42 -5.33 7.01
C LEU A 160 2.73 -3.91 7.54
N GLU A 161 2.56 -2.86 6.72
CA GLU A 161 2.72 -1.47 7.18
C GLU A 161 1.71 -1.11 8.26
N GLN A 162 0.47 -1.56 8.16
CA GLN A 162 -0.54 -1.33 9.17
C GLN A 162 -0.17 -2.01 10.49
N ILE A 163 0.36 -3.24 10.45
CA ILE A 163 0.86 -3.96 11.63
C ILE A 163 2.01 -3.16 12.28
N VAL A 164 3.04 -2.82 11.51
CA VAL A 164 4.20 -2.03 12.00
C VAL A 164 3.74 -0.71 12.60
N SER A 165 2.81 -0.01 11.95
CA SER A 165 2.26 1.26 12.42
C SER A 165 1.50 1.10 13.73
N SER A 166 0.70 0.04 13.87
CA SER A 166 -0.09 -0.23 15.08
C SER A 166 0.79 -0.55 16.29
N ILE A 167 1.86 -1.33 16.10
CA ILE A 167 2.85 -1.66 17.13
C ILE A 167 3.66 -0.42 17.52
N ALA A 168 4.14 0.35 16.53
CA ALA A 168 4.87 1.59 16.79
C ALA A 168 4.03 2.65 17.52
N ALA A 169 2.73 2.68 17.29
CA ALA A 169 1.80 3.57 18.00
C ALA A 169 1.47 3.10 19.43
N GLY A 170 1.86 1.89 19.82
CA GLY A 170 1.44 1.26 21.07
C GLY A 170 -0.05 0.88 21.10
N SER A 171 -0.70 0.88 19.94
CA SER A 171 -2.12 0.52 19.76
C SER A 171 -2.32 -0.95 19.39
N TRP A 172 -1.25 -1.75 19.41
CA TRP A 172 -1.30 -3.18 19.14
C TRP A 172 -2.16 -3.88 20.20
N ALA A 173 -3.33 -4.35 19.78
CA ALA A 173 -4.28 -5.05 20.65
C ALA A 173 -3.93 -6.54 20.85
N GLY A 174 -2.68 -6.94 20.57
CA GLY A 174 -2.23 -8.32 20.53
C GLY A 174 -2.59 -9.11 21.79
N GLY A 175 -3.20 -10.28 21.58
CA GLY A 175 -3.45 -11.29 22.60
C GLY A 175 -4.92 -11.59 22.89
N GLY A 176 -5.86 -10.90 22.26
CA GLY A 176 -7.30 -11.15 22.44
C GLY A 176 -7.89 -12.32 21.62
N GLY A 177 -7.21 -13.48 21.54
CA GLY A 177 -7.83 -14.77 21.19
C GLY A 177 -8.62 -14.90 19.87
N GLY A 178 -8.35 -14.09 18.84
CA GLY A 178 -8.92 -14.27 17.51
C GLY A 178 -7.81 -14.60 16.52
N ASP A 179 -7.95 -15.71 15.79
CA ASP A 179 -7.06 -16.22 14.73
C ASP A 179 -6.84 -15.22 13.58
N ALA A 180 -6.20 -14.08 13.86
CA ALA A 180 -5.57 -13.25 12.84
C ALA A 180 -4.25 -13.93 12.44
N GLN A 181 -4.36 -15.14 11.91
CA GLN A 181 -3.26 -15.83 11.27
C GLN A 181 -2.89 -14.97 10.06
N LEU A 182 -1.66 -14.43 10.06
CA LEU A 182 -1.09 -13.82 8.86
C LEU A 182 -1.38 -14.76 7.68
N PRO A 183 -1.83 -14.25 6.52
CA PRO A 183 -2.20 -15.09 5.40
C PRO A 183 -1.06 -16.08 5.17
N ALA A 184 -1.35 -17.37 5.36
CA ALA A 184 -0.36 -18.41 5.17
C ALA A 184 0.15 -18.23 3.75
N ARG A 185 1.40 -17.78 3.63
CA ARG A 185 2.10 -17.62 2.36
C ARG A 185 1.82 -18.90 1.57
N PHE A 186 1.37 -18.79 0.32
CA PHE A 186 1.26 -19.93 -0.57
C PHE A 186 2.66 -20.58 -0.61
N SER A 187 2.88 -21.61 0.21
CA SER A 187 4.11 -22.39 0.20
C SER A 187 4.19 -23.05 -1.17
N ALA A 188 5.01 -22.46 -2.03
CA ALA A 188 5.50 -23.10 -3.25
C ALA A 188 6.50 -24.23 -2.92
N ASP A 189 6.75 -24.48 -1.63
CA ASP A 189 7.76 -25.42 -1.12
C ASP A 189 7.29 -26.88 -0.97
N ASP A 190 6.04 -27.23 -1.34
CA ASP A 190 5.61 -28.65 -1.36
C ASP A 190 6.10 -29.44 -2.60
N ALA A 191 6.99 -28.86 -3.42
CA ALA A 191 7.57 -29.52 -4.60
C ALA A 191 9.06 -29.91 -4.49
N ALA A 192 9.72 -29.66 -3.34
CA ALA A 192 11.15 -29.95 -3.19
C ALA A 192 11.51 -30.57 -1.83
N ALA A 193 10.78 -31.59 -1.40
CA ALA A 193 11.24 -32.49 -0.35
C ALA A 193 12.39 -33.37 -0.88
N GLY A 194 13.62 -32.88 -0.78
CA GLY A 194 14.81 -33.68 -1.04
C GLY A 194 16.10 -32.88 -1.07
N LEU A 195 16.96 -33.14 -0.08
CA LEU A 195 18.32 -32.58 0.13
C LEU A 195 18.30 -31.14 0.69
N GLN A 196 18.98 -30.78 1.77
CA GLN A 196 20.18 -31.36 2.35
C GLN A 196 20.42 -30.75 3.75
N GLU A 197 20.77 -31.60 4.69
CA GLU A 197 21.38 -31.32 5.98
C GLU A 197 22.68 -30.52 5.77
N TRP A 198 22.64 -29.21 6.01
CA TRP A 198 23.85 -28.39 6.13
C TRP A 198 24.00 -27.97 7.59
N HIS A 199 24.81 -28.76 8.29
CA HIS A 199 25.58 -28.31 9.44
C HIS A 199 26.51 -27.17 9.00
N ASP A 200 26.18 -25.93 9.36
CA ASP A 200 27.16 -24.84 9.34
C ASP A 200 27.72 -24.68 10.76
N GLN A 201 28.82 -25.37 11.00
CA GLN A 201 29.73 -25.08 12.10
C GLN A 201 30.41 -23.75 11.77
N SER A 202 29.85 -22.65 12.28
CA SER A 202 30.58 -21.39 12.29
C SER A 202 31.69 -21.49 13.34
N ASP A 203 32.89 -21.72 12.83
CA ASP A 203 34.17 -21.51 13.50
C ASP A 203 34.17 -20.13 14.18
N SER A 204 34.44 -20.14 15.48
CA SER A 204 34.71 -18.95 16.26
C SER A 204 36.08 -18.41 15.87
N GLU A 205 36.13 -17.53 14.88
CA GLU A 205 37.32 -16.75 14.61
C GLU A 205 37.51 -15.71 15.75
N GLU A 206 38.45 -16.06 16.62
CA GLU A 206 39.05 -15.27 17.67
C GLU A 206 39.66 -14.00 17.06
N TRP A 207 38.90 -12.90 17.12
CA TRP A 207 39.38 -11.57 16.74
C TRP A 207 40.56 -11.19 17.63
N SER A 208 41.75 -11.23 17.06
CA SER A 208 42.96 -10.73 17.69
C SER A 208 42.82 -9.22 17.84
N GLU A 209 42.86 -8.74 19.09
CA GLU A 209 42.95 -7.33 19.42
C GLU A 209 44.31 -6.78 18.95
N GLU A 210 44.40 -6.39 17.68
CA GLU A 210 45.51 -5.57 17.19
C GLU A 210 45.19 -4.10 17.53
N ASP A 211 45.83 -3.64 18.60
CA ASP A 211 45.85 -2.27 19.12
C ASP A 211 46.50 -1.33 18.10
N ASP A 212 45.72 -0.89 17.11
CA ASP A 212 46.13 0.16 16.18
C ASP A 212 46.06 1.52 16.89
N GLY A 213 47.17 1.88 17.53
CA GLY A 213 47.45 3.19 18.11
C GLY A 213 47.34 4.34 17.09
N LEU A 214 46.10 4.77 16.82
CA LEU A 214 45.81 5.94 16.01
C LEU A 214 45.85 7.20 16.88
N ASP A 215 47.00 7.86 16.75
CA ASP A 215 47.40 9.19 17.18
C ASP A 215 46.23 10.19 17.36
N SER A 216 46.02 10.62 18.61
CA SER A 216 44.98 11.57 19.02
C SER A 216 45.17 13.01 18.47
N ARG A 217 46.15 13.24 17.59
CA ARG A 217 46.49 14.56 17.05
C ARG A 217 45.75 14.95 15.76
N THR A 218 45.07 14.04 15.08
CA THR A 218 44.36 14.36 13.81
C THR A 218 42.87 14.71 13.98
N ARG A 219 42.26 14.44 15.15
CA ARG A 219 40.83 14.74 15.39
C ARG A 219 40.49 16.22 15.63
N LYS A 220 41.47 17.13 15.81
CA LYS A 220 41.19 18.56 16.07
C LYS A 220 41.18 19.47 14.84
N ARG A 221 41.32 18.95 13.61
CA ARG A 221 41.47 19.79 12.41
C ARG A 221 40.33 19.74 11.40
N LEU A 222 39.24 19.00 11.64
CA LEU A 222 38.12 18.91 10.69
C LEU A 222 36.80 19.53 11.18
N GLU A 223 36.74 20.10 12.38
CA GLU A 223 35.55 20.84 12.87
C GLU A 223 35.49 22.33 12.43
N ARG A 224 36.27 22.76 11.43
CA ARG A 224 36.34 24.18 11.03
C ARG A 224 36.05 24.51 9.57
N THR A 225 35.52 23.61 8.78
CA THR A 225 35.05 23.93 7.42
C THR A 225 33.56 23.68 7.29
N SER A 226 32.85 24.70 7.77
CA SER A 226 31.45 25.02 7.53
C SER A 226 31.18 25.18 6.02
N LEU A 227 30.18 24.48 5.51
CA LEU A 227 29.46 24.85 4.28
C LEU A 227 27.96 24.74 4.53
N SER A 228 27.42 25.71 5.28
CA SER A 228 26.01 26.06 5.24
C SER A 228 25.87 27.37 4.45
N SER A 229 25.52 27.25 3.17
CA SER A 229 25.04 28.36 2.35
C SER A 229 23.58 28.12 2.00
N THR A 230 22.69 28.55 2.88
CA THR A 230 21.29 28.84 2.54
C THR A 230 21.09 30.36 2.61
N PRO A 231 20.83 31.04 1.48
CA PRO A 231 20.61 32.47 1.49
C PRO A 231 19.17 32.80 1.89
N GLY A 232 19.02 33.64 2.92
CA GLY A 232 18.02 34.70 2.93
C GLY A 232 16.64 34.38 3.51
N ARG A 233 16.51 34.47 4.85
CA ARG A 233 15.28 35.02 5.47
C ARG A 233 15.67 36.04 6.54
N ARG A 234 15.29 37.30 6.30
CA ARG A 234 15.40 38.44 7.22
C ARG A 234 14.51 38.21 8.45
N PRO A 235 15.04 38.34 9.68
CA PRO A 235 14.20 38.57 10.86
C PRO A 235 13.85 40.06 10.97
N THR A 236 12.58 40.35 11.21
CA THR A 236 12.06 41.65 11.62
C THR A 236 12.45 41.94 13.08
N PRO A 237 12.93 43.16 13.42
CA PRO A 237 13.16 43.55 14.80
C PRO A 237 11.90 44.18 15.39
N GLY A 238 11.39 43.58 16.46
CA GLY A 238 10.37 44.15 17.34
C GLY A 238 10.09 43.12 18.44
N GLY A 239 10.15 43.40 19.73
CA GLY A 239 10.17 44.66 20.46
C GLY A 239 9.32 44.43 21.72
N GLY A 240 9.89 44.69 22.90
CA GLY A 240 9.17 44.70 24.20
C GLY A 240 8.87 43.30 24.75
N GLY A 241 9.22 42.95 25.99
CA GLY A 241 9.09 43.75 27.20
C GLY A 241 7.78 43.36 27.88
N GLY A 242 7.84 42.55 28.94
CA GLY A 242 6.63 42.14 29.64
C GLY A 242 6.83 41.08 30.72
N SER A 243 7.42 41.47 31.84
CA SER A 243 7.32 40.75 33.10
C SER A 243 5.93 40.94 33.73
N ALA A 244 5.19 39.87 34.03
CA ALA A 244 4.13 39.82 35.04
C ALA A 244 3.79 38.35 35.36
N ARG A 245 4.21 37.83 36.53
CA ARG A 245 3.43 37.73 37.78
C ARG A 245 2.24 36.76 37.76
N ARG A 246 2.42 35.66 38.52
CA ARG A 246 1.55 35.11 39.59
C ARG A 246 0.04 34.94 39.36
N ARG A 247 -0.42 33.68 39.54
CA ARG A 247 -1.53 33.18 40.41
C ARG A 247 -1.63 31.67 40.13
N SER A 248 -1.52 30.67 41.01
CA SER A 248 -1.98 30.39 42.39
C SER A 248 -3.49 30.53 42.60
N GLY A 249 -4.16 29.37 42.67
CA GLY A 249 -5.55 29.13 43.07
C GLY A 249 -6.11 27.97 42.23
N ALA A 250 -6.44 26.77 42.70
CA ALA A 250 -7.16 26.26 43.87
C ALA A 250 -8.43 25.52 43.40
N ALA A 251 -8.50 24.24 43.78
CA ALA A 251 -9.65 23.49 44.31
C ALA A 251 -11.01 23.42 43.56
N GLY A 252 -11.58 22.20 43.60
CA GLY A 252 -12.99 21.87 43.36
C GLY A 252 -13.14 20.80 42.28
N GLY A 253 -13.33 19.52 42.62
CA GLY A 253 -14.65 18.93 42.92
C GLY A 253 -15.22 18.36 41.62
N GLY A 254 -15.65 17.12 41.46
CA GLY A 254 -16.23 16.15 42.37
C GLY A 254 -17.45 15.55 41.65
N GLY A 255 -17.54 14.22 41.59
CA GLY A 255 -18.80 13.49 41.37
C GLY A 255 -19.11 13.05 39.94
N GLY A 256 -19.65 11.83 39.82
CA GLY A 256 -20.47 11.48 38.66
C GLY A 256 -20.42 10.03 38.18
N LEU A 257 -20.79 9.07 39.04
CA LEU A 257 -21.15 7.70 38.66
C LEU A 257 -22.32 7.70 37.65
N ALA A 258 -22.27 6.86 36.61
CA ALA A 258 -23.43 6.06 36.15
C ALA A 258 -23.03 5.05 35.07
N ALA A 259 -23.07 3.78 35.47
CA ALA A 259 -23.14 2.62 34.60
C ALA A 259 -24.53 2.48 33.96
N ARG A 260 -24.58 1.93 32.75
CA ARG A 260 -25.69 1.21 32.07
C ARG A 260 -25.21 0.94 30.64
N GLY A 261 -24.99 -0.28 30.16
CA GLY A 261 -25.76 -1.51 30.34
C GLY A 261 -26.79 -1.60 29.21
N SER A 262 -26.44 -2.24 28.09
CA SER A 262 -27.42 -2.82 27.17
C SER A 262 -26.78 -3.92 26.32
N SER A 263 -26.96 -5.14 26.82
CA SER A 263 -26.87 -6.40 26.08
C SER A 263 -28.00 -6.47 25.04
N GLY A 264 -27.67 -6.81 23.80
CA GLY A 264 -28.61 -7.02 22.71
C GLY A 264 -28.26 -8.29 21.95
N SER A 265 -28.64 -9.44 22.52
CA SER A 265 -28.64 -10.74 21.88
C SER A 265 -29.84 -10.86 20.93
N LEU A 266 -29.62 -11.13 19.65
CA LEU A 266 -30.66 -11.65 18.76
C LEU A 266 -30.13 -12.82 17.94
N SER A 267 -30.58 -14.00 18.37
CA SER A 267 -30.52 -15.27 17.66
C SER A 267 -31.69 -15.35 16.68
N ALA A 268 -31.43 -15.68 15.42
CA ALA A 268 -32.33 -16.35 14.47
C ALA A 268 -31.46 -16.68 13.23
N GLY A 269 -31.32 -17.90 12.73
CA GLY A 269 -32.29 -18.97 12.55
C GLY A 269 -32.49 -19.16 11.04
N GLY A 270 -32.14 -20.33 10.48
CA GLY A 270 -32.41 -20.58 9.06
C GLY A 270 -31.58 -21.69 8.40
N SER A 271 -31.70 -22.93 8.88
CA SER A 271 -31.25 -24.12 8.16
C SER A 271 -32.26 -24.50 7.06
N GLY A 272 -31.93 -24.18 5.81
CA GLY A 272 -32.68 -24.62 4.63
C GLY A 272 -32.03 -25.83 3.96
N ARG A 273 -32.50 -27.03 4.28
CA ARG A 273 -32.26 -28.26 3.50
C ARG A 273 -33.11 -28.20 2.21
N ARG A 274 -32.52 -28.48 1.05
CA ARG A 274 -33.24 -28.94 -0.14
C ARG A 274 -32.75 -30.35 -0.49
N ARG A 275 -33.71 -31.24 -0.71
CA ARG A 275 -33.60 -32.41 -1.58
C ARG A 275 -34.19 -32.03 -2.92
#